data_AF-A0A4X2JM36-F1
#
_entry.id   AF-A0A4X2JM36-F1
#
_cell.length_a   1.000
_cell.length_b   1.000
_cell.length_c   1.000
_cell.angle_alpha   90.00
_cell.angle_beta   90.00
_cell.angle_gamma   90.00
#
_symmetry.space_group_name_H-M   'P 1'
#
loop_
_entity.id
_entity.type
_entity.pdbx_description
1 polymer ?
#
loop_
_entity_poly.entity_id
_entity_poly.type
_entity_poly.pdbx_seq_one_letter_code
_entity_poly.pdbx_strand_id
1 'polypeptide(L)'
;KAGPPSLYALRSGPDDDGDDDDGEGRAAGPRDPSRLRPVYARAGLLSQAKGSAYLEAGRTKVLCAVSGPRPRFLCPVSSHLTPLRARH
;
A
#
# COMPACT_ATOMS: atom_id res chain seq x y z
N LYS A 1 -15.10 6.47 27.55
CA LYS A 1 -14.27 7.10 26.50
C LYS A 1 -13.83 6.01 25.52
N ALA A 2 -14.69 5.66 24.56
CA ALA A 2 -14.36 4.69 23.53
C ALA A 2 -13.50 5.39 22.47
N GLY A 3 -12.29 4.88 22.23
CA GLY A 3 -11.45 5.34 21.12
C GLY A 3 -12.12 5.02 19.78
N PRO A 4 -11.84 5.78 18.71
CA PRO A 4 -12.50 5.53 17.43
C PRO A 4 -12.11 4.15 16.90
N PRO A 5 -13.05 3.31 16.40
CA PRO A 5 -12.68 2.12 15.66
C PRO A 5 -11.97 2.55 14.36
N SER A 6 -10.66 2.34 14.40
CA SER A 6 -9.64 2.23 13.35
C SER A 6 -10.01 2.56 11.90
N LEU A 7 -9.17 3.45 11.36
CA LEU A 7 -8.80 3.82 9.99
C LEU A 7 -9.00 2.83 8.81
N TYR A 8 -9.48 1.60 9.00
CA TYR A 8 -9.77 0.67 7.90
C TYR A 8 -11.15 0.87 7.26
N ALA A 9 -11.95 1.82 7.73
CA ALA A 9 -13.30 2.11 7.19
C ALA A 9 -13.31 3.05 5.96
N LEU A 10 -12.22 3.14 5.19
CA LEU A 10 -12.28 3.82 3.89
C LEU A 10 -12.77 2.84 2.82
N ARG A 11 -14.08 2.93 2.54
CA ARG A 11 -14.66 2.61 1.24
C ARG A 11 -13.90 3.40 0.16
N SER A 12 -12.96 2.75 -0.52
CA SER A 12 -12.52 3.23 -1.84
C SER A 12 -13.72 3.09 -2.78
N GLY A 13 -13.99 4.16 -3.54
CA GLY A 13 -15.12 4.25 -4.46
C GLY A 13 -15.07 3.18 -5.56
N PRO A 14 -16.21 2.93 -6.23
CA PRO A 14 -16.36 1.85 -7.18
C PRO A 14 -15.65 2.19 -8.50
N ASP A 15 -14.58 1.46 -8.81
CA ASP A 15 -14.24 1.17 -10.19
C ASP A 15 -15.16 0.00 -10.61
N ASP A 16 -16.12 0.33 -11.47
CA ASP A 16 -17.25 -0.49 -11.91
C ASP A 16 -16.75 -1.59 -12.87
N ASP A 17 -16.48 -2.79 -12.36
CA ASP A 17 -16.36 -4.03 -13.13
C ASP A 17 -17.22 -5.09 -12.44
N GLY A 18 -18.40 -5.35 -13.01
CA GLY A 18 -19.53 -6.02 -12.38
C GLY A 18 -19.36 -7.50 -11.98
N ASP A 19 -20.28 -7.89 -11.09
CA ASP A 19 -20.80 -9.23 -10.75
C ASP A 19 -19.89 -10.22 -10.00
N ASP A 20 -19.58 -9.90 -8.75
CA ASP A 20 -19.40 -10.90 -7.69
C ASP A 20 -20.61 -10.84 -6.73
N ASP A 21 -21.74 -11.45 -7.12
CA ASP A 21 -22.81 -11.80 -6.17
C ASP A 21 -22.31 -12.93 -5.27
N ASP A 22 -21.48 -12.62 -4.26
CA ASP A 22 -21.41 -13.44 -3.06
C ASP A 22 -22.65 -13.18 -2.21
N GLY A 23 -23.75 -13.82 -2.64
CA GLY A 23 -25.09 -13.71 -2.09
C GLY A 23 -25.16 -13.42 -0.59
N GLU A 24 -25.85 -12.33 -0.31
CA GLU A 24 -26.64 -12.02 0.89
C GLU A 24 -26.28 -12.83 2.16
N GLY A 25 -25.52 -12.21 3.05
CA GLY A 25 -25.73 -12.33 4.50
C GLY A 25 -25.52 -13.70 5.16
N ARG A 26 -25.00 -14.74 4.49
CA ARG A 26 -24.67 -15.99 5.18
C ARG A 26 -23.37 -15.82 5.94
N ALA A 27 -23.45 -15.78 7.27
CA ALA A 27 -22.28 -15.84 8.14
C ALA A 27 -21.34 -16.93 7.61
N ALA A 28 -20.16 -16.51 7.15
CA ALA A 28 -19.18 -17.44 6.59
C ALA A 28 -18.96 -18.54 7.64
N GLY A 29 -19.31 -19.78 7.28
CA GLY A 29 -19.08 -20.92 8.15
C GLY A 29 -17.61 -20.99 8.58
N PRO A 30 -17.28 -21.81 9.60
CA PRO A 30 -15.92 -21.89 10.12
C PRO A 30 -14.92 -22.10 8.98
N ARG A 31 -14.00 -21.14 8.84
CA ARG A 31 -12.90 -21.27 7.87
C ARG A 31 -11.96 -22.35 8.40
N ASP A 32 -11.64 -23.32 7.57
CA ASP A 32 -10.53 -24.24 7.87
C ASP A 32 -9.25 -23.39 7.97
N PRO A 33 -8.58 -23.36 9.13
CA PRO A 33 -7.38 -22.55 9.34
C PRO A 33 -6.23 -22.96 8.41
N SER A 34 -6.24 -24.18 7.88
CA SER A 34 -5.24 -24.67 6.93
C SER A 34 -5.59 -24.37 5.47
N ARG A 35 -6.82 -23.93 5.18
CA ARG A 35 -7.28 -23.68 3.81
C ARG A 35 -7.06 -22.23 3.38
N LEU A 36 -6.16 -22.04 2.43
CA LEU A 36 -5.90 -20.73 1.81
C LEU A 36 -7.04 -20.33 0.84
N ARG A 37 -7.28 -19.02 0.72
CA ARG A 37 -8.11 -18.47 -0.36
C ARG A 37 -7.38 -18.66 -1.70
N PRO A 38 -8.09 -18.92 -2.81
CA PRO A 38 -7.50 -18.83 -4.13
C PRO A 38 -6.84 -17.45 -4.32
N VAL A 39 -5.62 -17.44 -4.87
CA VAL A 39 -4.85 -16.21 -5.10
C VAL A 39 -4.50 -16.08 -6.58
N TYR A 40 -4.76 -14.90 -7.14
CA TYR A 40 -4.19 -14.47 -8.41
C TYR A 40 -3.05 -13.49 -8.15
N ALA A 41 -1.92 -13.69 -8.81
CA ALA A 41 -0.73 -12.89 -8.63
C ALA A 41 -0.06 -12.58 -9.97
N ARG A 42 0.24 -11.30 -10.21
CA ARG A 42 0.97 -10.85 -11.42
C ARG A 42 2.05 -9.84 -11.06
N ALA A 43 3.28 -10.14 -11.45
CA ALA A 43 4.41 -9.22 -11.36
C ALA A 43 4.49 -8.32 -12.60
N GLY A 44 5.04 -7.12 -12.43
CA GLY A 44 5.32 -6.18 -13.53
C GLY A 44 4.06 -5.54 -14.14
N LEU A 45 2.99 -5.38 -13.37
CA LEU A 45 1.73 -4.81 -13.88
C LEU A 45 1.88 -3.33 -14.29
N LEU A 46 2.61 -2.54 -13.50
CA LEU A 46 2.84 -1.12 -13.75
C LEU A 46 4.17 -0.91 -14.47
N SER A 47 4.11 -0.31 -15.66
CA SER A 47 5.27 0.02 -16.50
C SER A 47 6.10 1.20 -15.99
N GLN A 48 5.48 2.11 -15.22
CA GLN A 48 6.14 3.31 -14.68
C GLN A 48 6.95 3.03 -13.40
N ALA A 49 6.70 1.90 -12.73
CA ALA A 49 7.42 1.53 -11.52
C ALA A 49 8.67 0.72 -11.86
N LYS A 50 9.72 0.84 -11.05
CA LYS A 50 10.92 -0.01 -11.22
C LYS A 50 10.61 -1.49 -10.99
N GLY A 51 9.61 -1.76 -10.17
CA GLY A 51 8.98 -3.06 -10.00
C GLY A 51 7.57 -2.88 -9.45
N SER A 52 6.67 -3.80 -9.79
CA SER A 52 5.28 -3.77 -9.30
C SER A 52 4.71 -5.17 -9.19
N ALA A 53 3.69 -5.34 -8.36
CA ALA A 53 2.97 -6.59 -8.20
C ALA A 53 1.50 -6.33 -7.87
N TYR A 54 0.61 -7.13 -8.46
CA TYR A 54 -0.81 -7.16 -8.16
C TYR A 54 -1.17 -8.52 -7.56
N LEU A 55 -1.96 -8.49 -6.49
CA LEU A 55 -2.38 -9.65 -5.72
C LEU A 55 -3.88 -9.57 -5.45
N GLU A 56 -4.58 -10.67 -5.71
CA GLU A 56 -6.01 -10.79 -5.46
C GLU A 56 -6.31 -12.10 -4.73
N ALA A 57 -7.03 -12.01 -3.60
CA ALA A 57 -7.39 -13.15 -2.77
C ALA A 57 -8.86 -13.02 -2.32
N GLY A 58 -9.78 -13.47 -3.18
CA GLY A 58 -11.21 -13.17 -3.05
C GLY A 58 -11.44 -11.66 -3.13
N ARG A 59 -12.18 -11.09 -2.18
CA ARG A 59 -12.50 -9.66 -2.12
C ARG A 59 -11.33 -8.73 -1.75
N THR A 60 -10.14 -9.28 -1.56
CA THR A 60 -8.95 -8.49 -1.21
C THR A 60 -8.09 -8.30 -2.45
N LYS A 61 -8.02 -7.05 -2.94
CA LYS A 61 -7.20 -6.64 -4.09
C LYS A 61 -6.11 -5.68 -3.61
N VAL A 62 -4.85 -5.96 -3.94
CA VAL A 62 -3.69 -5.16 -3.50
C VAL A 62 -2.76 -4.90 -4.68
N LEU A 63 -2.35 -3.64 -4.84
CA LEU A 63 -1.34 -3.22 -5.80
C LEU A 63 -0.12 -2.67 -5.06
N CYS A 64 1.06 -3.12 -5.44
CA CYS A 64 2.33 -2.69 -4.87
C CYS A 64 3.27 -2.16 -5.96
N ALA A 65 4.04 -1.12 -5.63
CA ALA A 65 5.02 -0.52 -6.53
C ALA A 65 6.31 -0.16 -5.77
N VAL A 66 7.45 -0.40 -6.41
CA VAL A 66 8.79 -0.08 -5.90
C VAL A 66 9.30 1.17 -6.61
N SER A 67 9.52 2.21 -5.82
CA SER A 67 10.36 3.33 -6.24
C SER A 67 11.82 2.91 -6.07
N GLY A 68 12.61 2.95 -7.15
CA GLY A 68 14.03 2.58 -7.11
C GLY A 68 14.85 3.39 -6.08
N PRO A 69 16.12 3.03 -5.86
CA PRO A 69 16.97 3.72 -4.89
C PRO A 69 16.96 5.22 -5.14
N ARG A 70 16.46 5.99 -4.16
CA ARG A 70 16.42 7.45 -4.25
C ARG A 70 17.55 8.02 -3.42
N PRO A 71 18.47 8.80 -4.01
CA PRO A 71 19.44 9.55 -3.23
C PRO A 71 18.66 10.50 -2.32
N ARG A 72 18.86 10.38 -1.01
CA ARG A 72 18.40 11.36 -0.05
C ARG A 72 19.50 12.38 0.11
N PHE A 73 19.40 13.49 -0.60
CA PHE A 73 20.19 14.67 -0.29
C PHE A 73 19.59 15.23 1.01
N LEU A 74 20.20 14.89 2.15
CA LEU A 74 19.95 15.60 3.39
C LEU A 74 20.33 17.06 3.13
N CYS A 75 19.35 17.97 3.11
CA CYS A 75 19.63 19.40 3.14
C CYS A 75 20.44 19.68 4.42
N PRO A 76 21.66 20.24 4.34
CA PRO A 76 22.33 20.74 5.52
C PRO A 76 21.65 22.05 5.92
N VAL A 77 20.49 21.98 6.56
CA VAL A 77 19.90 23.12 7.28
C VAL A 77 20.36 23.07 8.73
N SER A 78 21.65 23.34 8.93
CA SER A 78 22.18 24.12 10.06
C SER A 78 23.68 24.28 9.92
N SER A 79 24.11 25.32 9.20
CA SER A 79 25.44 25.89 9.39
C SER A 79 25.31 27.41 9.38
N HIS A 80 24.64 27.95 10.39
CA HIS A 80 24.84 29.33 10.83
C HIS A 80 26.21 29.50 11.55
N LEU A 81 27.26 28.87 11.04
CA LEU A 81 28.64 29.24 11.37
C LEU A 81 29.22 29.90 10.12
N THR A 82 29.11 31.23 10.09
CA THR A 82 29.99 32.08 9.28
C THR A 82 31.45 31.74 9.63
N PRO A 83 32.32 31.45 8.64
CA PRO A 83 33.74 31.52 8.89
C PRO A 83 34.14 33.00 8.96
N LEU A 84 34.13 33.55 10.18
CA LEU A 84 34.87 34.76 10.50
C LEU A 84 36.33 34.37 10.74
N ARG A 85 37.24 35.02 10.00
CA ARG A 85 38.73 34.90 9.95
C ARG A 85 39.26 33.96 8.85
N ALA A 86 40.31 34.30 8.11
CA ALA A 86 41.28 35.39 8.23
C ALA A 86 41.65 35.90 6.83
N ARG A 87 41.59 37.21 6.61
CA ARG A 87 42.35 37.87 5.54
C ARG A 87 43.73 38.15 6.12
N HIS A 88 44.77 37.68 5.46
CA HIS A 88 46.15 38.07 5.68
C HIS A 88 46.79 38.39 4.33
#